data_AF-Q1ANK6-F1
#
_entry.id   AF-Q1ANK6-F1
#
_cell.length_a   1.000
_cell.length_b   1.000
_cell.length_c   1.000
_cell.angle_alpha   90.00
_cell.angle_beta   90.00
_cell.angle_gamma   90.00
#
_symmetry.space_group_name_H-M   'P 1'
#
loop_
_entity.id
_entity.type
_entity.pdbx_description
1 polymer ?
#
loop_
_entity_poly.entity_id
_entity_poly.type
_entity_poly.pdbx_seq_one_letter_code
_entity_poly.pdbx_strand_id
1 'polypeptide(L)'
;TLESQDTKLIPDSCKSIKQAFRAAVQKELQHLVRSQHIRAEKAMMEGSWLELARRGKPDTQPFAHLTINATDIPSGSHKVSLSSWYHDRGWAKISNMTFSNGKLIVNQDGFYFLYANICFRHHETSGDLATEYLQLMVYVTKTSIKIPSSHTLMKGGSTKYWSGNSEFHFYSINVGGFFKLRSGEEISIEVSN
;
A
#
# COMPACT_ATOMS: atom_id res chain seq x y z
N THR A 1 17.91 -32.76 -7.29
CA THR A 1 18.79 -32.08 -6.32
C THR A 1 19.22 -30.77 -6.93
N LEU A 2 18.42 -29.72 -6.73
CA LEU A 2 18.68 -28.38 -7.27
C LEU A 2 18.09 -27.35 -6.30
N GLU A 3 18.50 -27.46 -5.04
CA GLU A 3 18.30 -26.43 -4.02
C GLU A 3 19.68 -25.97 -3.56
N SER A 4 20.39 -25.25 -4.42
CA SER A 4 21.44 -24.34 -3.95
C SER A 4 21.69 -23.30 -5.04
N GLN A 5 21.48 -22.02 -4.69
CA GLN A 5 22.25 -20.86 -5.16
C GLN A 5 21.55 -19.49 -5.03
N ASP A 6 20.39 -19.38 -4.36
CA ASP A 6 19.76 -18.06 -4.12
C ASP A 6 19.62 -17.66 -2.64
N THR A 7 20.53 -18.12 -1.77
CA THR A 7 20.78 -17.48 -0.47
C THR A 7 21.83 -16.38 -0.62
N LYS A 8 21.56 -15.39 -1.47
CA LYS A 8 22.22 -14.09 -1.36
C LYS A 8 21.82 -13.50 -0.01
N LEU A 9 22.85 -13.30 0.83
CA LEU A 9 22.79 -12.88 2.22
C LEU A 9 21.83 -11.69 2.39
N ILE A 10 20.62 -11.96 2.87
CA ILE A 10 19.69 -10.91 3.28
C ILE A 10 20.40 -10.09 4.38
N PRO A 11 20.57 -8.77 4.22
CA PRO A 11 21.18 -7.92 5.24
C PRO A 11 20.45 -8.07 6.58
N ASP A 12 21.18 -8.01 7.68
CA ASP A 12 20.59 -8.25 9.01
C ASP A 12 19.50 -7.23 9.37
N SER A 13 19.55 -6.03 8.79
CA SER A 13 18.47 -5.04 8.86
C SER A 13 17.16 -5.54 8.22
N CYS A 14 17.24 -6.21 7.08
CA CYS A 14 16.07 -6.77 6.39
C CYS A 14 15.53 -8.01 7.12
N LYS A 15 16.40 -8.83 7.73
CA LYS A 15 15.98 -9.92 8.63
C LYS A 15 15.25 -9.37 9.85
N SER A 16 15.77 -8.32 10.47
CA SER A 16 15.18 -7.65 11.63
C SER A 16 13.80 -7.07 11.29
N ILE A 17 13.68 -6.35 10.18
CA ILE A 17 12.38 -5.81 9.71
C ILE A 17 11.39 -6.95 9.43
N LYS A 18 11.81 -8.04 8.78
CA LYS A 18 10.96 -9.21 8.52
C LYS A 18 10.47 -9.86 9.82
N GLN A 19 11.33 -9.97 10.83
CA GLN A 19 10.96 -10.52 12.14
C GLN A 19 10.00 -9.58 12.88
N ALA A 20 10.28 -8.28 12.93
CA ALA A 20 9.42 -7.29 13.56
C ALA A 20 8.03 -7.26 12.90
N PHE A 21 7.99 -7.33 11.56
CA PHE A 21 6.74 -7.41 10.82
C PHE A 21 5.93 -8.68 11.17
N ARG A 22 6.58 -9.85 11.16
CA ARG A 22 5.93 -11.11 11.56
C ARG A 22 5.39 -11.06 12.98
N ALA A 23 6.16 -10.50 13.92
CA ALA A 23 5.74 -10.36 15.31
C ALA A 23 4.53 -9.43 15.45
N ALA A 24 4.52 -8.29 14.74
CA ALA A 24 3.39 -7.36 14.74
C ALA A 24 2.12 -8.00 14.18
N VAL A 25 2.22 -8.70 13.03
CA VAL A 25 1.10 -9.43 12.43
C VAL A 25 0.55 -10.49 13.39
N GLN A 26 1.44 -11.25 14.05
CA GLN A 26 1.03 -12.29 14.99
C GLN A 26 0.34 -11.72 16.23
N LYS A 27 0.83 -10.58 16.74
CA LYS A 27 0.23 -9.89 17.88
C LYS A 27 -1.18 -9.38 17.55
N GLU A 28 -1.36 -8.78 16.37
CA GLU A 28 -2.69 -8.35 15.91
C GLU A 28 -3.62 -9.53 15.71
N LEU A 29 -3.14 -10.64 15.14
CA LEU A 29 -3.93 -11.85 14.96
C LEU A 29 -4.39 -12.43 16.31
N GLN A 30 -3.53 -12.47 17.32
CA GLN A 30 -3.88 -12.90 18.68
C GLN A 30 -4.91 -11.98 19.33
N HIS A 31 -4.77 -10.66 19.15
CA HIS A 31 -5.72 -9.68 19.66
C HIS A 31 -7.11 -9.87 19.03
N LEU A 32 -7.16 -10.19 17.73
CA LEU A 32 -8.40 -10.50 17.01
C LEU A 32 -9.06 -11.79 17.49
N VAL A 33 -8.30 -12.88 17.61
CA VAL A 33 -8.81 -14.16 18.12
C VAL A 33 -9.38 -13.99 19.53
N ARG A 34 -8.68 -13.25 20.40
CA ARG A 34 -9.15 -12.96 21.76
C ARG A 34 -10.43 -12.11 21.76
N SER A 35 -10.51 -11.11 20.89
CA SER A 35 -11.72 -10.29 20.73
C SER A 35 -12.92 -11.09 20.19
N GLN A 36 -12.67 -12.10 19.35
CA GLN A 36 -13.70 -13.01 18.84
C GLN A 36 -14.16 -13.99 19.90
N HIS A 37 -13.26 -14.52 20.75
CA HIS A 37 -13.61 -15.39 21.88
C HIS A 37 -14.52 -14.67 22.89
N ILE A 38 -14.22 -13.40 23.22
CA ILE A 38 -15.06 -12.57 24.11
C ILE A 38 -16.46 -12.34 23.52
N ARG A 39 -16.60 -12.35 22.18
CA ARG A 39 -17.90 -12.21 21.50
C ARG A 39 -18.62 -13.56 21.32
N ALA A 40 -17.88 -14.66 21.21
CA ALA A 40 -18.40 -16.01 21.00
C ALA A 40 -19.00 -16.63 22.27
N GLU A 41 -18.53 -16.25 23.47
CA GLU A 41 -19.15 -16.69 24.74
C GLU A 41 -20.61 -16.25 24.90
N LYS A 42 -21.08 -15.27 24.11
CA LYS A 42 -22.49 -14.82 24.11
C LYS A 42 -23.38 -15.50 23.06
N ALA A 43 -22.84 -16.42 22.26
CA ALA A 43 -23.59 -17.11 21.20
C ALA A 43 -23.20 -18.60 21.12
N MET A 44 -23.45 -19.35 22.20
CA MET A 44 -23.54 -20.80 22.11
C MET A 44 -24.95 -21.19 21.65
N MET A 45 -25.12 -21.49 20.36
CA MET A 45 -26.02 -22.54 19.90
C MET A 45 -25.65 -22.96 18.47
N GLU A 46 -25.30 -24.24 18.34
CA GLU A 46 -25.45 -25.13 17.18
C GLU A 46 -25.01 -24.65 15.79
N GLY A 47 -23.89 -25.25 15.34
CA GLY A 47 -23.51 -25.34 13.94
C GLY A 47 -22.20 -26.09 13.82
N SER A 48 -22.27 -27.36 13.43
CA SER A 48 -21.12 -28.24 13.22
C SER A 48 -20.09 -27.57 12.29
N TRP A 49 -18.94 -27.17 12.84
CA TRP A 49 -17.81 -26.58 12.11
C TRP A 49 -17.31 -27.45 10.94
N LEU A 50 -17.69 -28.72 10.91
CA LEU A 50 -17.33 -29.67 9.87
C LEU A 50 -18.12 -29.47 8.55
N GLU A 51 -19.26 -28.78 8.55
CA GLU A 51 -20.02 -28.52 7.30
C GLU A 51 -19.52 -27.30 6.50
N LEU A 52 -18.85 -26.33 7.13
CA LEU A 52 -18.29 -25.18 6.42
C LEU A 52 -17.04 -25.52 5.58
N ALA A 53 -16.41 -26.67 5.83
CA ALA A 53 -15.21 -27.10 5.12
C ALA A 53 -15.48 -27.65 3.69
N ARG A 54 -16.74 -27.82 3.29
CA ARG A 54 -17.12 -28.31 1.94
C ARG A 54 -17.47 -27.21 0.93
N ARG A 55 -17.27 -25.93 1.26
CA ARG A 55 -17.71 -24.82 0.39
C ARG A 55 -16.54 -24.22 -0.39
N GLY A 56 -16.35 -24.71 -1.62
CA GLY A 56 -15.66 -24.02 -2.71
C GLY A 56 -14.14 -23.90 -2.57
N LYS A 57 -13.44 -23.76 -3.70
CA LYS A 57 -12.02 -23.38 -3.72
C LYS A 57 -11.82 -22.16 -2.79
N PRO A 58 -10.71 -22.06 -2.02
CA PRO A 58 -10.43 -20.85 -1.27
C PRO A 58 -10.42 -19.69 -2.26
N ASP A 59 -11.27 -18.68 -2.01
CA ASP A 59 -11.16 -17.39 -2.70
C ASP A 59 -9.68 -16.99 -2.64
N THR A 60 -9.08 -16.75 -3.80
CA THR A 60 -7.68 -16.33 -3.88
C THR A 60 -7.49 -15.10 -3.00
N GLN A 61 -6.52 -15.17 -2.08
CA GLN A 61 -6.24 -14.09 -1.15
C GLN A 61 -6.06 -12.77 -1.92
N PRO A 62 -6.77 -11.69 -1.54
CA PRO A 62 -6.74 -10.43 -2.28
C PRO A 62 -5.37 -9.76 -2.17
N PHE A 63 -4.87 -9.28 -3.30
CA PHE A 63 -3.64 -8.48 -3.37
C PHE A 63 -3.64 -7.55 -4.58
N ALA A 64 -2.85 -6.48 -4.48
CA ALA A 64 -2.53 -5.62 -5.61
C ALA A 64 -1.09 -5.12 -5.51
N HIS A 65 -0.42 -5.04 -6.65
CA HIS A 65 0.77 -4.25 -6.87
C HIS A 65 0.50 -3.38 -8.09
N LEU A 66 0.46 -2.07 -7.90
CA LEU A 66 0.18 -1.10 -8.95
C LEU A 66 1.45 -0.32 -9.26
N THR A 67 1.71 -0.07 -10.54
CA THR A 67 2.86 0.73 -10.99
C THR A 67 2.36 1.96 -11.74
N ILE A 68 3.01 3.12 -11.54
CA ILE A 68 2.55 4.38 -12.13
C ILE A 68 2.45 4.29 -13.66
N ASN A 69 1.40 4.87 -14.23
CA ASN A 69 1.31 5.04 -15.68
C ASN A 69 2.02 6.34 -16.08
N ALA A 70 3.21 6.22 -16.68
CA ALA A 70 4.03 7.37 -17.06
C ALA A 70 3.42 8.26 -18.16
N THR A 71 2.40 7.77 -18.89
CA THR A 71 1.77 8.54 -19.97
C THR A 71 0.78 9.59 -19.46
N ASP A 72 0.40 9.53 -18.19
CA ASP A 72 -0.71 10.29 -17.61
C ASP A 72 -0.39 10.67 -16.16
N ILE A 73 0.74 11.36 -16.00
CA ILE A 73 1.17 11.97 -14.74
C ILE A 73 0.75 13.45 -14.78
N PRO A 74 0.01 13.95 -13.77
CA PRO A 74 -0.37 15.35 -13.70
C PRO A 74 0.85 16.28 -13.77
N SER A 75 0.72 17.35 -14.54
CA SER A 75 1.71 18.44 -14.57
C SER A 75 1.39 19.49 -13.50
N GLY A 76 2.41 20.25 -13.08
CA GLY A 76 2.31 21.30 -12.07
C GLY A 76 2.99 20.96 -10.75
N SER A 77 2.94 21.90 -9.81
CA SER A 77 3.62 21.85 -8.51
C SER A 77 2.65 21.77 -7.31
N HIS A 78 1.35 21.57 -7.57
CA HIS A 78 0.36 21.44 -6.51
C HIS A 78 0.24 20.00 -6.04
N LYS A 79 -0.21 19.82 -4.80
CA LYS A 79 -0.56 18.48 -4.29
C LYS A 79 -1.69 17.89 -5.15
N VAL A 80 -1.49 16.69 -5.69
CA VAL A 80 -2.45 16.00 -6.57
C VAL A 80 -2.70 14.58 -6.13
N SER A 81 -3.88 14.05 -6.48
CA SER A 81 -4.15 12.63 -6.41
C SER A 81 -3.71 11.95 -7.71
N LEU A 82 -2.89 10.90 -7.58
CA LEU A 82 -2.42 10.11 -8.72
C LEU A 82 -3.49 9.08 -9.09
N SER A 83 -4.08 9.25 -10.27
CA SER A 83 -5.20 8.42 -10.74
C SER A 83 -4.83 7.40 -11.83
N SER A 84 -3.62 7.45 -12.38
CA SER A 84 -3.25 6.61 -13.52
C SER A 84 -2.20 5.56 -13.11
N TRP A 85 -2.64 4.30 -13.01
CA TRP A 85 -1.80 3.18 -12.59
C TRP A 85 -2.06 1.94 -13.45
N TYR A 86 -1.00 1.21 -13.76
CA TYR A 86 -1.08 -0.12 -14.34
C TYR A 86 -1.41 -1.16 -13.28
N HIS A 87 -2.17 -2.18 -13.69
CA HIS A 87 -2.56 -3.32 -12.85
C HIS A 87 -2.43 -4.68 -13.56
N ASP A 88 -2.00 -4.69 -14.83
CA ASP A 88 -2.06 -5.85 -15.73
C ASP A 88 -0.78 -6.06 -16.58
N ARG A 89 0.29 -5.30 -16.34
CA ARG A 89 1.53 -5.35 -17.13
C ARG A 89 2.79 -5.19 -16.29
N GLY A 90 3.90 -5.74 -16.79
CA GLY A 90 5.18 -5.71 -16.08
C GLY A 90 5.07 -6.37 -14.71
N TRP A 91 5.46 -5.66 -13.65
CA TRP A 91 5.30 -6.12 -12.28
C TRP A 91 3.92 -5.87 -11.69
N ALA A 92 3.08 -5.07 -12.38
CA ALA A 92 1.75 -4.74 -11.93
C ALA A 92 0.84 -5.96 -12.01
N LYS A 93 0.09 -6.20 -10.94
CA LYS A 93 -0.82 -7.33 -10.82
C LYS A 93 -1.89 -7.04 -9.78
N ILE A 94 -3.09 -7.55 -10.03
CA ILE A 94 -4.22 -7.42 -9.11
C ILE A 94 -4.98 -8.74 -9.07
N SER A 95 -5.44 -9.13 -7.87
CA SER A 95 -6.23 -10.34 -7.65
C SER A 95 -7.24 -10.07 -6.55
N ASN A 96 -8.50 -10.40 -6.82
CA ASN A 96 -9.62 -10.23 -5.89
C ASN A 96 -9.73 -8.82 -5.27
N MET A 97 -9.33 -7.81 -6.04
CA MET A 97 -9.47 -6.38 -5.79
C MET A 97 -9.78 -5.71 -7.14
N THR A 98 -10.32 -4.50 -7.13
CA THR A 98 -10.67 -3.78 -8.37
C THR A 98 -9.91 -2.47 -8.43
N PHE A 99 -9.39 -2.09 -9.61
CA PHE A 99 -8.82 -0.76 -9.82
C PHE A 99 -9.75 0.03 -10.75
N SER A 100 -10.25 1.17 -10.29
CA SER A 100 -11.18 2.02 -11.06
C SER A 100 -11.04 3.47 -10.62
N ASN A 101 -11.15 4.40 -11.58
CA ASN A 101 -11.07 5.85 -11.35
C ASN A 101 -9.87 6.28 -10.49
N GLY A 102 -8.72 5.62 -10.67
CA GLY A 102 -7.51 5.94 -9.93
C GLY A 102 -7.45 5.44 -8.50
N LYS A 103 -8.36 4.57 -8.11
CA LYS A 103 -8.44 4.04 -6.75
C LYS A 103 -8.44 2.52 -6.76
N LEU A 104 -7.75 1.95 -5.78
CA LEU A 104 -7.79 0.52 -5.48
C LEU A 104 -8.97 0.24 -4.54
N ILE A 105 -9.96 -0.48 -5.04
CA ILE A 105 -11.18 -0.84 -4.34
C ILE A 105 -10.98 -2.23 -3.70
N VAL A 106 -11.23 -2.29 -2.39
CA VAL A 106 -11.24 -3.52 -1.62
C VAL A 106 -12.55 -4.26 -1.89
N ASN A 107 -12.47 -5.54 -2.29
CA ASN A 107 -13.66 -6.35 -2.55
C ASN A 107 -14.04 -7.27 -1.37
N GLN A 108 -13.10 -7.54 -0.48
CA GLN A 108 -13.26 -8.46 0.65
C GLN A 108 -12.86 -7.80 1.98
N ASP A 109 -13.69 -7.93 3.02
CA ASP A 109 -13.34 -7.48 4.37
C ASP A 109 -12.10 -8.20 4.90
N GLY A 110 -11.19 -7.46 5.53
CA GLY A 110 -9.98 -8.08 6.05
C GLY A 110 -8.96 -7.10 6.62
N PHE A 111 -7.83 -7.66 7.04
CA PHE A 111 -6.66 -6.88 7.38
C PHE A 111 -5.67 -6.94 6.23
N TYR A 112 -5.21 -5.76 5.81
CA TYR A 112 -4.35 -5.58 4.66
C TYR A 112 -3.07 -4.89 5.09
N PHE A 113 -1.95 -5.40 4.60
CA PHE A 113 -0.72 -4.63 4.60
C PHE A 113 -0.70 -3.74 3.37
N LEU A 114 -0.70 -2.43 3.58
CA LEU A 114 -0.58 -1.43 2.52
C LEU A 114 0.87 -0.94 2.49
N TYR A 115 1.38 -0.68 1.29
CA TYR A 115 2.68 -0.02 1.10
C TYR A 115 2.63 0.89 -0.13
N ALA A 116 3.49 1.90 -0.14
CA ALA A 116 3.72 2.76 -1.29
C ALA A 116 5.20 3.15 -1.34
N ASN A 117 5.77 3.12 -2.55
CA ASN A 117 7.11 3.62 -2.84
C ASN A 117 6.99 4.67 -3.95
N ILE A 118 7.40 5.91 -3.65
CA ILE A 118 7.30 7.05 -4.56
C ILE A 118 8.68 7.66 -4.75
N CYS A 119 9.08 7.82 -6.00
CA CYS A 119 10.35 8.43 -6.37
C CYS A 119 10.12 9.76 -7.07
N PHE A 120 10.74 10.81 -6.54
CA PHE A 120 10.85 12.12 -7.15
C PHE A 120 12.23 12.25 -7.78
N ARG A 121 12.29 12.87 -8.96
CA ARG A 121 13.55 13.18 -9.63
C ARG A 121 13.45 14.50 -10.36
N HIS A 122 14.57 15.17 -10.53
CA HIS A 122 14.71 16.34 -11.37
C HIS A 122 16.05 16.31 -12.09
N HIS A 123 16.06 16.74 -13.34
CA HIS A 123 17.27 16.91 -14.14
C HIS A 123 17.22 18.32 -14.71
N GLU A 124 18.35 19.04 -14.72
CA GLU A 124 18.45 20.41 -15.25
C GLU A 124 17.90 20.57 -16.69
N THR A 125 17.97 19.52 -17.51
CA THR A 125 17.43 19.50 -18.88
C THR A 125 15.90 19.57 -18.93
N SER A 126 15.23 19.39 -17.79
CA SER A 126 13.78 19.57 -17.64
C SER A 126 13.37 21.02 -17.36
N GLY A 127 14.34 21.95 -17.34
CA GLY A 127 14.14 23.36 -16.98
C GLY A 127 14.36 23.62 -15.49
N ASP A 128 14.31 24.89 -15.08
CA ASP A 128 14.50 25.27 -13.68
C ASP A 128 13.29 24.90 -12.80
N LEU A 129 13.56 24.59 -11.52
CA LEU A 129 12.52 24.41 -10.52
C LEU A 129 11.87 25.77 -10.19
N ALA A 130 10.55 25.76 -9.94
CA ALA A 130 9.83 26.96 -9.49
C ALA A 130 10.32 27.46 -8.11
N THR A 131 10.84 26.56 -7.28
CA THR A 131 11.51 26.83 -6.00
C THR A 131 12.51 25.72 -5.73
N GLU A 132 13.68 26.05 -5.18
CA GLU A 132 14.67 25.05 -4.77
C GLU A 132 14.27 24.36 -3.45
N TYR A 133 13.44 25.00 -2.63
CA TYR A 133 12.87 24.41 -1.40
C TYR A 133 11.56 23.68 -1.71
N LEU A 134 11.64 22.37 -1.80
CA LEU A 134 10.55 21.47 -2.17
C LEU A 134 10.01 20.72 -0.96
N GLN A 135 8.72 20.40 -0.97
CA GLN A 135 8.10 19.54 0.03
C GLN A 135 7.63 18.24 -0.64
N LEU A 136 8.53 17.26 -0.68
CA LEU A 136 8.30 15.99 -1.36
C LEU A 136 7.59 15.02 -0.42
N MET A 137 6.28 14.87 -0.58
CA MET A 137 5.43 14.09 0.32
C MET A 137 4.58 13.07 -0.43
N VAL A 138 4.24 11.99 0.27
CA VAL A 138 3.24 11.00 -0.13
C VAL A 138 2.20 10.86 0.98
N TYR A 139 0.95 10.72 0.57
CA TYR A 139 -0.18 10.42 1.44
C TYR A 139 -0.92 9.23 0.87
N VAL A 140 -1.12 8.20 1.70
CA VAL A 140 -1.99 7.06 1.37
C VAL A 140 -3.32 7.33 2.01
N THR A 141 -4.35 7.58 1.19
CA THR A 141 -5.66 7.99 1.64
C THR A 141 -6.68 6.87 1.44
N LYS A 142 -7.67 6.84 2.33
CA LYS A 142 -8.82 5.95 2.28
C LYS A 142 -10.09 6.77 2.14
N THR A 143 -10.88 6.43 1.13
CA THR A 143 -12.25 6.92 0.95
C THR A 143 -13.23 5.75 0.99
N SER A 144 -14.52 6.05 1.08
CA SER A 144 -15.56 5.03 0.94
C SER A 144 -16.59 5.51 -0.06
N ILE A 145 -17.08 4.60 -0.91
CA ILE A 145 -18.19 4.88 -1.84
C ILE A 145 -19.44 5.35 -1.07
N LYS A 146 -19.59 4.94 0.20
CA LYS A 146 -20.78 5.22 1.03
C LYS A 146 -20.69 6.55 1.78
N ILE A 147 -19.49 7.07 2.04
CA ILE A 147 -19.27 8.24 2.91
C ILE A 147 -18.26 9.16 2.21
N PRO A 148 -18.60 10.43 1.95
CA PRO A 148 -17.75 11.35 1.19
C PRO A 148 -16.50 11.86 1.94
N SER A 149 -16.05 11.18 3.00
CA SER A 149 -14.87 11.57 3.76
C SER A 149 -13.61 10.80 3.32
N SER A 150 -12.53 11.55 3.12
CA SER A 150 -11.18 11.02 2.86
C SER A 150 -10.35 11.08 4.14
N HIS A 151 -9.68 9.98 4.49
CA HIS A 151 -8.81 9.89 5.66
C HIS A 151 -7.41 9.48 5.24
N THR A 152 -6.39 10.18 5.73
CA THR A 152 -5.00 9.75 5.53
C THR A 152 -4.68 8.59 6.45
N LEU A 153 -4.31 7.44 5.88
CA LEU A 153 -3.84 6.27 6.62
C LEU A 153 -2.34 6.35 6.92
N MET A 154 -1.55 6.82 5.96
CA MET A 154 -0.11 6.96 6.08
C MET A 154 0.36 8.25 5.41
N LYS A 155 1.42 8.83 5.96
CA LYS A 155 2.09 10.01 5.41
C LYS A 155 3.60 9.79 5.51
N GLY A 156 4.34 10.18 4.47
CA GLY A 156 5.79 10.15 4.46
C GLY A 156 6.34 11.27 3.60
N GLY A 157 7.61 11.62 3.78
CA GLY A 157 8.25 12.65 2.98
C GLY A 157 9.25 13.49 3.74
N SER A 158 9.80 14.48 3.06
CA SER A 158 10.84 15.36 3.59
C SER A 158 10.85 16.66 2.78
N THR A 159 11.22 17.75 3.45
CA THR A 159 11.62 18.97 2.76
C THR A 159 13.00 18.78 2.14
N LYS A 160 13.18 19.20 0.89
CA LYS A 160 14.45 19.09 0.16
C LYS A 160 14.85 20.45 -0.38
N TYR A 161 16.16 20.69 -0.38
CA TYR A 161 16.76 21.80 -1.09
C TYR A 161 17.47 21.23 -2.32
N TRP A 162 16.89 21.44 -3.50
CA TRP A 162 17.43 20.98 -4.79
C TRP A 162 18.01 22.18 -5.52
N SER A 163 19.24 22.54 -5.16
CA SER A 163 19.94 23.66 -5.78
C SER A 163 20.26 23.40 -7.25
N GLY A 164 20.32 24.47 -8.06
CA GLY A 164 20.76 24.41 -9.46
C GLY A 164 22.23 23.99 -9.68
N ASN A 165 23.01 23.79 -8.60
CA ASN A 165 24.43 23.39 -8.69
C ASN A 165 24.65 21.90 -8.99
N SER A 166 23.59 21.09 -8.95
CA SER A 166 23.66 19.66 -9.29
C SER A 166 22.76 19.39 -10.47
N GLU A 167 23.31 18.73 -11.49
CA GLU A 167 22.63 18.36 -12.73
C GLU A 167 21.40 17.48 -12.48
N PHE A 168 21.47 16.60 -11.48
CA PHE A 168 20.45 15.63 -11.17
C PHE A 168 20.14 15.55 -9.67
N HIS A 169 18.86 15.42 -9.35
CA HIS A 169 18.35 15.21 -8.00
C HIS A 169 17.40 14.02 -7.95
N PHE A 170 17.46 13.27 -6.86
CA PHE A 170 16.61 12.11 -6.64
C PHE A 170 16.22 11.96 -5.17
N TYR A 171 14.97 11.57 -4.91
CA TYR A 171 14.48 11.27 -3.57
C TYR A 171 13.38 10.22 -3.62
N SER A 172 13.50 9.17 -2.81
CA SER A 172 12.49 8.11 -2.68
C SER A 172 11.86 8.09 -1.30
N ILE A 173 10.55 7.92 -1.24
CA ILE A 173 9.77 7.75 -0.02
C ILE A 173 9.16 6.36 -0.01
N ASN A 174 9.29 5.65 1.12
CA ASN A 174 8.61 4.38 1.33
C ASN A 174 7.77 4.44 2.61
N VAL A 175 6.48 4.13 2.50
CA VAL A 175 5.56 4.02 3.65
C VAL A 175 4.88 2.66 3.62
N GLY A 176 4.56 2.12 4.79
CA GLY A 176 3.82 0.87 4.90
C GLY A 176 3.19 0.69 6.28
N GLY A 177 2.08 -0.04 6.34
CA GLY A 177 1.30 -0.21 7.56
C GLY A 177 0.19 -1.25 7.42
N PHE A 178 -0.33 -1.69 8.55
CA PHE A 178 -1.36 -2.73 8.63
C PHE A 178 -2.71 -2.09 8.99
N PHE A 179 -3.73 -2.28 8.16
CA PHE A 179 -5.02 -1.62 8.30
C PHE A 179 -6.17 -2.60 8.14
N LYS A 180 -7.22 -2.41 8.94
CA LYS A 180 -8.50 -3.07 8.71
C LYS A 180 -9.25 -2.34 7.59
N LEU A 181 -9.59 -3.06 6.52
CA LEU A 181 -10.36 -2.52 5.41
C LEU A 181 -11.65 -3.33 5.20
N ARG A 182 -12.68 -2.66 4.72
CA ARG A 182 -13.97 -3.25 4.37
C ARG A 182 -14.20 -3.20 2.86
N SER A 183 -15.02 -4.11 2.37
CA SER A 183 -15.49 -4.12 0.99
C SER A 183 -16.13 -2.77 0.62
N GLY A 184 -15.70 -2.20 -0.50
CA GLY A 184 -16.10 -0.88 -0.99
C GLY A 184 -15.33 0.31 -0.40
N GLU A 185 -14.33 0.08 0.46
CA GLU A 185 -13.33 1.10 0.78
C GLU A 185 -12.30 1.21 -0.34
N GLU A 186 -11.87 2.44 -0.62
CA GLU A 186 -11.03 2.77 -1.76
C GLU A 186 -9.73 3.41 -1.28
N ILE A 187 -8.60 2.92 -1.77
CA ILE A 187 -7.27 3.44 -1.48
C ILE A 187 -6.75 4.26 -2.65
N SER A 188 -6.23 5.45 -2.34
CA SER A 188 -5.63 6.37 -3.31
C SER A 188 -4.30 6.92 -2.80
N ILE A 189 -3.49 7.44 -3.73
CA ILE A 189 -2.21 8.07 -3.44
C ILE A 189 -2.32 9.55 -3.79
N GLU A 190 -1.89 10.41 -2.87
CA GLU A 190 -1.65 11.82 -3.14
C GLU A 190 -0.17 12.15 -2.96
N VAL A 191 0.36 13.06 -3.78
CA VAL A 191 1.77 13.48 -3.74
C VAL A 191 1.89 15.00 -3.86
N SER A 192 2.99 15.56 -3.35
CA SER A 192 3.40 16.96 -3.57
C SER A 192 4.85 17.03 -4.06
N ASN A 193 5.18 18.11 -4.77
CA ASN A 193 6.50 18.43 -5.29
C ASN A 193 6.87 19.89 -5.00
#